data_AF-A0A117LBM9-F1
#
_entry.id   AF-A0A117LBM9-F1
#
_cell.length_a   1.000
_cell.length_b   1.000
_cell.length_c   1.000
_cell.angle_alpha   90.00
_cell.angle_beta   90.00
_cell.angle_gamma   90.00
#
_symmetry.space_group_name_H-M   'P 1'
#
loop_
_entity.id
_entity.type
_entity.pdbx_description
1 polymer ?
#
loop_
_entity_poly.entity_id
_entity_poly.type
_entity_poly.pdbx_seq_one_letter_code
_entity_poly.pdbx_strand_id
1 'polypeptide(L)'
;MTEKSFWPRLFDFSFSSFVTLKIIPILYCLWIAIGVIGALGMLATGGMRTMQFGWWLGNFLFSLIWAVVFFFLWVIGGRVWMETIIVLFRIAENTSALVQAGRGWWSESWEGAKDTLV
;
A
#
# COMPACT_ATOMS: atom_id res chain seq x y z
N MET A 1 8.89 -30.77 -0.22
CA MET A 1 8.24 -29.50 0.18
C MET A 1 8.86 -28.40 -0.67
N THR A 2 8.30 -28.11 -1.84
CA THR A 2 8.78 -27.03 -2.70
C THR A 2 8.21 -25.72 -2.16
N GLU A 3 9.07 -24.92 -1.54
CA GLU A 3 8.76 -23.55 -1.19
C GLU A 3 8.24 -22.84 -2.44
N LYS A 4 6.96 -22.45 -2.43
CA LYS A 4 6.41 -21.64 -3.51
C LYS A 4 7.10 -20.28 -3.47
N SER A 5 8.11 -20.09 -4.31
CA SER A 5 8.84 -18.84 -4.46
C SER A 5 7.88 -17.64 -4.48
N PHE A 6 8.19 -16.62 -3.68
CA PHE A 6 7.43 -15.36 -3.61
C PHE A 6 7.59 -14.51 -4.87
N TRP A 7 8.73 -14.64 -5.56
CA TRP A 7 9.09 -13.86 -6.74
C TRP A 7 8.16 -14.07 -7.95
N PRO A 8 7.79 -15.30 -8.35
CA PRO A 8 6.81 -15.51 -9.41
C PRO A 8 5.42 -14.92 -9.12
N ARG A 9 5.01 -14.88 -7.85
CA ARG A 9 3.72 -14.30 -7.43
C ARG A 9 3.72 -12.77 -7.43
N LEU A 10 4.89 -12.13 -7.30
CA LEU A 10 5.04 -10.67 -7.40
C LEU A 10 4.91 -10.17 -8.85
N PHE A 11 5.25 -11.02 -9.82
CA PHE A 11 5.16 -10.74 -11.26
C PHE A 11 3.99 -11.47 -11.94
N ASP A 12 2.99 -11.91 -11.17
CA ASP A 12 1.75 -12.45 -11.73
C ASP A 12 0.83 -11.28 -12.14
N PHE A 13 0.95 -10.85 -13.39
CA PHE A 13 0.08 -9.81 -13.98
C PHE A 13 -1.36 -10.32 -14.22
N SER A 14 -1.60 -11.61 -14.02
CA SER A 14 -2.96 -12.16 -13.90
C SER A 14 -3.42 -11.90 -12.47
N PHE A 15 -4.16 -10.80 -12.24
CA PHE A 15 -4.78 -10.45 -10.95
C PHE A 15 -5.89 -11.43 -10.51
N SER A 16 -5.74 -12.73 -10.79
CA SER A 16 -6.69 -13.80 -10.53
C SER A 16 -6.74 -14.22 -9.05
N SER A 17 -5.70 -13.88 -8.26
CA SER A 17 -5.73 -14.08 -6.80
C SER A 17 -5.28 -12.81 -6.06
N PHE A 18 -6.03 -12.46 -5.00
CA PHE A 18 -5.79 -11.30 -4.13
C PHE A 18 -4.49 -11.43 -3.31
N VAL A 19 -3.33 -11.48 -3.97
CA VAL A 19 -2.01 -11.45 -3.30
C VAL A 19 -1.68 -10.04 -2.79
N THR A 20 -2.42 -9.03 -3.26
CA THR A 20 -2.11 -7.62 -3.02
C THR A 20 -2.04 -7.26 -1.54
N LEU A 21 -2.92 -7.80 -0.69
CA LEU A 21 -2.89 -7.53 0.77
C LEU A 21 -1.56 -7.94 1.44
N LYS A 22 -0.89 -8.98 0.93
CA LYS A 22 0.42 -9.43 1.44
C LYS A 22 1.59 -8.59 0.93
N ILE A 23 1.41 -7.89 -0.18
CA ILE A 23 2.44 -7.07 -0.83
C ILE A 23 2.42 -5.62 -0.31
N ILE A 24 1.28 -5.13 0.19
CA ILE A 24 1.15 -3.76 0.72
C ILE A 24 2.21 -3.38 1.77
N PRO A 25 2.59 -4.24 2.75
CA PRO A 25 3.66 -3.93 3.69
C PRO A 25 5.02 -3.71 3.01
N ILE A 26 5.31 -4.48 1.95
CA ILE A 26 6.55 -4.37 1.17
C ILE A 26 6.54 -3.07 0.36
N LEU A 27 5.41 -2.74 -0.28
CA LEU A 27 5.23 -1.47 -0.99
C LEU A 27 5.37 -0.27 -0.06
N TYR A 28 4.84 -0.34 1.17
CA TYR A 28 5.02 0.71 2.14
C TYR A 28 6.48 0.86 2.58
N CYS A 29 7.20 -0.25 2.77
CA CYS A 29 8.64 -0.20 3.06
C CYS A 29 9.41 0.50 1.93
N LEU A 30 9.10 0.17 0.66
CA LEU A 30 9.70 0.82 -0.50
C LEU A 30 9.34 2.31 -0.57
N TRP A 31 8.09 2.66 -0.26
CA TRP A 31 7.63 4.05 -0.19
C TRP A 31 8.42 4.86 0.83
N ILE A 32 8.64 4.30 2.02
CA ILE A 32 9.45 4.94 3.06
C ILE A 32 10.91 5.10 2.60
N ALA A 33 11.48 4.07 1.98
CA ALA A 33 12.85 4.13 1.46
C ALA A 33 13.01 5.25 0.42
N ILE A 34 12.05 5.42 -0.49
CA ILE A 34 12.02 6.53 -1.45
C ILE A 34 11.93 7.87 -0.72
N GLY A 35 11.09 7.98 0.32
CA GLY A 35 10.96 9.18 1.15
C GLY A 35 12.29 9.56 1.83
N VAL A 36 13.02 8.58 2.37
CA VAL A 36 14.35 8.79 2.98
C VAL A 36 15.35 9.29 1.94
N ILE A 37 15.43 8.63 0.79
CA ILE A 37 16.35 9.02 -0.29
C ILE A 37 16.01 10.43 -0.80
N GLY A 38 14.72 10.73 -0.97
CA GLY A 38 14.25 12.06 -1.35
C GLY A 38 14.66 13.13 -0.34
N ALA A 39 14.43 12.89 0.95
CA ALA A 39 14.83 13.82 2.02
C ALA A 39 16.36 14.04 2.05
N LEU A 40 17.15 12.97 1.93
CA LEU A 40 18.61 13.06 1.83
C LEU A 40 19.08 13.84 0.59
N GLY A 41 18.42 13.63 -0.55
CA GLY A 41 18.68 14.38 -1.78
C GLY A 41 18.38 15.89 -1.63
N MET A 42 17.32 16.25 -0.91
CA MET A 42 17.02 17.65 -0.60
C MET A 42 18.12 18.30 0.25
N LEU A 43 18.68 17.58 1.22
CA LEU A 43 19.79 18.07 2.04
C LEU A 43 21.08 18.22 1.21
N ALA A 44 21.39 17.25 0.35
CA ALA A 44 22.57 17.28 -0.52
C ALA A 44 22.51 18.45 -1.51
N THR A 45 21.35 18.68 -2.14
CA THR A 45 21.16 19.79 -3.08
C THR A 45 21.10 21.15 -2.38
N GLY A 46 20.48 21.24 -1.20
CA GLY A 46 20.49 22.46 -0.38
C GLY A 46 21.90 22.86 0.08
N GLY A 47 22.72 21.88 0.46
CA GLY A 47 24.13 22.05 0.84
C GLY A 47 25.07 22.40 -0.32
N MET A 48 24.83 21.88 -1.53
CA MET A 48 25.64 22.23 -2.71
C MET A 48 25.30 23.63 -3.25
N ARG A 49 24.02 24.01 -3.28
CA ARG A 49 23.58 25.33 -3.76
C ARG A 49 24.04 26.48 -2.86
N THR A 50 24.31 26.20 -1.58
CA THR A 50 24.78 27.17 -0.59
C THR A 50 26.24 27.57 -0.76
N MET A 51 27.08 26.70 -1.34
CA MET A 51 28.50 27.01 -1.59
C MET A 51 28.70 28.11 -2.66
N GLN A 52 27.71 28.36 -3.52
CA GLN A 52 27.83 29.35 -4.62
C GLN A 52 27.42 30.79 -4.28
N PHE A 53 26.59 31.02 -3.25
CA PHE A 53 25.89 32.32 -3.08
C PHE A 53 26.16 33.08 -1.78
N GLY A 54 27.18 32.71 -0.99
CA GLY A 54 27.61 33.47 0.20
C GLY A 54 26.67 33.43 1.41
N TRP A 55 25.40 33.04 1.23
CA TRP A 55 24.39 32.90 2.29
C TRP A 55 24.27 31.45 2.80
N TRP A 56 25.40 30.88 3.23
CA TRP A 56 25.52 29.43 3.43
C TRP A 56 24.64 28.88 4.57
N LEU A 57 24.44 29.65 5.64
CA LEU A 57 23.82 29.14 6.87
C LEU A 57 22.29 29.11 6.77
N GLY A 58 21.69 30.15 6.19
CA GLY A 58 20.24 30.30 6.10
C GLY A 58 19.57 29.28 5.17
N ASN A 59 20.21 28.99 4.04
CA ASN A 59 19.63 28.11 3.02
C ASN A 59 19.84 26.62 3.34
N PHE A 60 20.88 26.26 4.11
CA PHE A 60 21.01 24.91 4.70
C PHE A 60 19.96 24.64 5.78
N LEU A 61 19.76 25.59 6.72
CA LEU A 61 18.72 25.47 7.76
C LEU A 61 17.31 25.36 7.16
N PHE A 62 17.02 26.13 6.12
CA PHE A 62 15.75 26.06 5.41
C PHE A 62 15.54 24.70 4.72
N SER A 63 16.58 24.17 4.06
CA SER A 63 16.55 22.83 3.46
C SER A 63 16.33 21.73 4.50
N LEU A 64 16.94 21.84 5.69
CA LEU A 64 16.76 20.89 6.78
C LEU A 64 15.31 20.86 7.28
N ILE A 65 14.72 22.02 7.53
CA ILE A 65 13.32 22.14 7.95
C ILE A 65 12.40 21.54 6.88
N TRP A 66 12.64 21.87 5.61
CA TRP A 66 11.86 21.33 4.50
C TRP A 66 12.00 19.82 4.33
N ALA A 67 13.20 19.26 4.47
CA ALA A 67 13.42 17.83 4.36
C ALA A 67 12.65 17.07 5.44
N VAL A 68 12.62 17.59 6.68
CA VAL A 68 11.85 17.01 7.77
C VAL A 68 10.34 17.09 7.47
N VAL A 69 9.84 18.28 7.12
CA VAL A 69 8.42 18.47 6.80
C VAL A 69 7.98 17.58 5.62
N PHE A 70 8.79 17.54 4.56
CA PHE A 70 8.57 16.68 3.40
C PHE A 70 8.50 15.21 3.80
N PHE A 71 9.47 14.72 4.58
CA PHE A 71 9.50 13.33 5.01
C PHE A 71 8.25 12.96 5.81
N PHE A 72 7.83 13.80 6.75
CA PHE A 72 6.60 13.55 7.52
C PHE A 72 5.35 13.53 6.63
N LEU A 73 5.20 14.50 5.73
CA LEU A 73 4.07 14.53 4.80
C LEU A 73 4.08 13.31 3.85
N TRP A 74 5.26 12.89 3.40
CA TRP A 74 5.43 11.70 2.56
C TRP A 74 5.00 10.42 3.27
N VAL A 75 5.39 10.26 4.53
CA VAL A 75 5.02 9.11 5.37
C VAL A 75 3.49 9.09 5.61
N ILE A 76 2.91 10.23 5.98
CA ILE A 76 1.46 10.35 6.22
C ILE A 76 0.67 10.08 4.93
N GLY A 77 1.09 10.69 3.81
CA GLY A 77 0.49 10.43 2.50
C GLY A 77 0.57 8.95 2.11
N GLY A 78 1.72 8.32 2.36
CA GLY A 78 1.90 6.89 2.16
C GLY A 78 0.95 6.04 3.01
N ARG A 79 0.72 6.41 4.28
CA ARG A 79 -0.25 5.71 5.14
C ARG A 79 -1.66 5.77 4.57
N VAL A 80 -2.14 6.97 4.25
CA VAL A 80 -3.49 7.18 3.72
C VAL A 80 -3.67 6.43 2.39
N TRP A 81 -2.66 6.49 1.52
CA TRP A 81 -2.68 5.78 0.24
C TRP A 81 -2.77 4.26 0.41
N MET A 82 -1.91 3.68 1.25
CA MET A 82 -1.91 2.24 1.51
C MET A 82 -3.19 1.78 2.20
N GLU A 83 -3.71 2.56 3.14
CA GLU A 83 -4.98 2.28 3.81
C GLU A 83 -6.15 2.28 2.83
N THR A 84 -6.18 3.25 1.90
CA THR A 84 -7.17 3.29 0.83
C THR A 84 -7.11 2.03 -0.04
N ILE A 85 -5.89 1.60 -0.44
CA ILE A 85 -5.70 0.37 -1.22
C ILE A 85 -6.19 -0.86 -0.43
N ILE A 86 -5.81 -0.99 0.84
CA ILE A 86 -6.26 -2.10 1.70
C ILE A 86 -7.79 -2.14 1.79
N VAL A 87 -8.42 -0.99 2.01
CA VAL A 87 -9.88 -0.88 2.12
C VAL A 87 -10.56 -1.34 0.84
N LEU A 88 -10.09 -0.90 -0.33
CA LEU A 88 -10.63 -1.33 -1.62
C LEU A 88 -10.54 -2.86 -1.80
N PHE A 89 -9.40 -3.46 -1.46
CA PHE A 89 -9.24 -4.92 -1.52
C PHE A 89 -10.13 -5.65 -0.52
N ARG A 90 -10.23 -5.16 0.72
CA ARG A 90 -11.14 -5.74 1.72
C ARG A 90 -12.60 -5.69 1.29
N ILE A 91 -13.04 -4.61 0.63
CA ILE A 91 -14.40 -4.50 0.09
C ILE A 91 -14.64 -5.54 -0.99
N ALA A 92 -13.68 -5.73 -1.91
CA ALA A 92 -13.77 -6.74 -2.96
C ALA A 92 -13.86 -8.16 -2.37
N GLU A 93 -13.04 -8.48 -1.37
CA GLU A 93 -13.06 -9.79 -0.68
C GLU A 93 -14.39 -10.02 0.04
N ASN A 94 -14.85 -9.04 0.82
CA ASN A 94 -16.13 -9.14 1.54
C ASN A 94 -17.31 -9.30 0.58
N THR A 95 -17.28 -8.64 -0.57
CA THR A 95 -18.34 -8.77 -1.59
C THR A 95 -18.36 -10.18 -2.18
N SER A 96 -17.20 -10.77 -2.46
CA SER A 96 -17.10 -12.17 -2.92
C SER A 96 -17.64 -13.16 -1.88
N ALA A 97 -17.31 -12.94 -0.60
CA ALA A 97 -17.79 -13.76 0.50
C ALA A 97 -19.32 -13.68 0.66
N LEU A 98 -19.90 -12.48 0.54
CA LEU A 98 -21.36 -12.29 0.59
C LEU A 98 -22.10 -13.04 -0.53
N VAL A 99 -21.56 -13.03 -1.75
CA VAL A 99 -22.15 -13.78 -2.89
C VAL A 99 -22.14 -15.29 -2.65
N GLN A 100 -21.05 -15.82 -2.07
CA GLN A 100 -20.97 -17.25 -1.74
C GLN A 100 -21.92 -17.63 -0.60
N ALA A 101 -21.99 -16.82 0.46
CA ALA A 101 -22.90 -17.05 1.58
C ALA A 101 -24.38 -17.02 1.13
N GLY A 102 -24.77 -16.06 0.29
CA GLY A 102 -26.13 -16.01 -0.26
C GLY A 102 -26.47 -17.25 -1.09
N ARG A 103 -25.52 -17.80 -1.85
CA ARG A 103 -25.74 -18.99 -2.66
C ARG A 103 -26.00 -20.26 -1.81
N GLY A 104 -25.32 -20.39 -0.67
CA GLY A 104 -25.54 -21.50 0.28
C GLY A 104 -26.88 -21.42 1.01
N TRP A 105 -27.28 -20.21 1.43
CA TRP A 105 -28.58 -20.01 2.10
C TRP A 105 -29.75 -20.34 1.17
N TRP A 106 -29.65 -19.96 -0.11
CA TRP A 106 -30.62 -20.33 -1.13
C TRP A 106 -30.70 -21.84 -1.33
N SER A 107 -29.57 -22.58 -1.41
CA SER A 107 -29.63 -24.03 -1.58
C SER A 107 -30.30 -24.74 -0.42
N GLU A 108 -29.99 -24.36 0.83
CA GLU A 108 -30.62 -24.94 2.03
C GLU A 108 -32.13 -24.64 2.06
N SER A 109 -32.54 -23.42 1.69
CA SER A 109 -33.97 -23.07 1.64
C SER A 109 -34.75 -23.87 0.59
N TRP A 110 -34.14 -24.17 -0.57
CA TRP A 110 -34.78 -24.95 -1.64
C TRP A 110 -34.83 -26.44 -1.32
N GLU A 111 -33.88 -26.97 -0.54
CA GLU A 111 -33.91 -28.35 -0.06
C GLU A 111 -34.97 -28.52 1.04
N GLY A 112 -34.98 -27.64 2.05
CA GLY A 112 -35.99 -27.67 3.10
C GLY A 112 -37.42 -27.49 2.58
N ALA A 113 -37.63 -26.67 1.54
CA ALA A 113 -38.93 -26.53 0.91
C ALA A 113 -39.40 -27.79 0.17
N LYS A 114 -38.49 -28.56 -0.43
CA LYS A 114 -38.83 -29.84 -1.09
C LYS A 114 -39.26 -30.89 -0.09
N ASP A 115 -38.59 -30.96 1.07
CA ASP A 115 -38.90 -31.93 2.13
C ASP A 115 -40.27 -31.69 2.78
N THR A 116 -40.77 -30.45 2.73
CA THR A 116 -42.11 -30.11 3.24
C THR A 116 -43.27 -30.38 2.27
N LEU A 117 -42.99 -30.69 1.00
CA LEU A 117 -43.98 -30.85 -0.07
C LEU A 117 -44.20 -32.32 -0.49
N VAL A 118 -43.51 -33.27 0.16
CA VAL A 118 -43.65 -34.74 -0.03
C VAL A 118 -44.26 -35.35 1.21
#